data_AF-A0A8C2FHY5-F1
#
_entry.id   AF-A0A8C2FHY5-F1
#
_cell.length_a   1.000
_cell.length_b   1.000
_cell.length_c   1.000
_cell.angle_alpha   90.00
_cell.angle_beta   90.00
_cell.angle_gamma   90.00
#
_symmetry.space_group_name_H-M   'P 1'
#
loop_
_entity.id
_entity.type
_entity.pdbx_description
1 polymer ?
#
loop_
_entity_poly.entity_id
_entity_poly.type
_entity_poly.pdbx_seq_one_letter_code
_entity_poly.pdbx_strand_id
1 'polypeptide(L)'
;MDSLQPGEKVLASLESDGSGPHIYSEVIAFLDRDPSAEKQFYTIKTDSGAKLSLTAAHLLFVSEGNCSGPVASAELKSVFASDVLPGQCVVSTRGAGQQGHLSRVTRIQIQEDKGVFAPLTRHGTVVVNGVVSSCYAAVDQHWLAHWVFGPLRVLSSWGGTVGHQAVGIHWYSSLLHWVGTRVLDPTHFH
;
A
#
# COMPACT_ATOMS: atom_id res chain seq x y z
N MET A 1 7.76 4.75 10.52
CA MET A 1 8.06 3.60 9.64
C MET A 1 9.56 3.33 9.57
N ASP A 2 10.40 4.33 9.82
CA ASP A 2 11.86 4.22 9.87
C ASP A 2 12.41 3.08 10.74
N SER A 3 11.78 2.80 11.88
CA SER A 3 12.20 1.77 12.83
C SER A 3 11.72 0.36 12.48
N LEU A 4 10.74 0.22 11.57
CA LEU A 4 10.11 -1.06 11.25
C LEU A 4 11.10 -2.01 10.57
N GLN A 5 11.11 -3.27 11.00
CA GLN A 5 11.98 -4.31 10.49
C GLN A 5 11.20 -5.51 9.93
N PRO A 6 11.77 -6.26 8.96
CA PRO A 6 11.22 -7.55 8.57
C PRO A 6 11.09 -8.50 9.77
N GLY A 7 10.02 -9.30 9.79
CA GLY A 7 9.63 -10.19 10.89
C GLY A 7 8.66 -9.54 11.88
N GLU A 8 8.60 -8.21 11.96
CA GLU A 8 7.58 -7.52 12.75
C GLU A 8 6.19 -7.68 12.12
N LYS A 9 5.14 -7.60 12.94
CA LYS A 9 3.76 -7.69 12.48
C LYS A 9 3.08 -6.32 12.53
N VAL A 10 2.49 -5.93 11.41
CA VAL A 10 1.71 -4.69 11.26
C VAL A 10 0.27 -5.01 10.90
N LEU A 11 -0.64 -4.07 11.14
CA LEU A 11 -2.02 -4.22 10.69
C LEU A 11 -2.07 -4.25 9.15
N ALA A 12 -2.87 -5.16 8.63
CA ALA A 12 -3.16 -5.36 7.21
C ALA A 12 -4.62 -5.81 7.06
N SER A 13 -5.17 -5.72 5.86
CA SER A 13 -6.43 -6.39 5.52
C SER A 13 -6.16 -7.87 5.26
N LEU A 14 -7.05 -8.75 5.75
CA LEU A 14 -7.02 -10.18 5.44
C LEU A 14 -7.17 -10.42 3.94
N GLU A 15 -8.09 -9.70 3.30
CA GLU A 15 -8.26 -9.71 1.85
C GLU A 15 -7.32 -8.72 1.18
N SER A 16 -6.70 -9.12 0.07
CA SER A 16 -5.71 -8.29 -0.64
C SER A 16 -6.33 -7.06 -1.31
N ASP A 17 -7.63 -7.07 -1.58
CA ASP A 17 -8.39 -5.94 -2.11
C ASP A 17 -8.75 -4.87 -1.06
N GLY A 18 -8.31 -5.05 0.20
CA GLY A 18 -8.58 -4.13 1.30
C GLY A 18 -9.97 -4.25 1.92
N SER A 19 -10.80 -5.19 1.48
CA SER A 19 -12.19 -5.33 1.94
C SER A 19 -12.38 -6.17 3.20
N GLY A 20 -11.34 -6.89 3.63
CA GLY A 20 -11.45 -7.89 4.69
C GLY A 20 -11.41 -7.31 6.12
N PRO A 21 -11.57 -8.18 7.13
CA PRO A 21 -11.23 -7.83 8.49
C PRO A 21 -9.73 -7.58 8.62
N HIS A 22 -9.35 -6.67 9.53
CA HIS A 22 -7.95 -6.34 9.72
C HIS A 22 -7.24 -7.34 10.64
N ILE A 23 -6.05 -7.78 10.24
CA ILE A 23 -5.24 -8.74 10.98
C ILE A 23 -3.78 -8.27 11.08
N TYR A 24 -3.04 -8.85 12.01
CA TYR A 24 -1.60 -8.64 12.08
C TYR A 24 -0.88 -9.52 11.07
N SER A 25 -0.30 -8.89 10.05
CA SER A 25 0.49 -9.53 9.02
C SER A 25 1.98 -9.25 9.23
N GLU A 26 2.80 -10.29 9.12
CA GLU A 26 4.25 -10.17 9.12
C GLU A 26 4.74 -9.35 7.92
N VAL A 27 5.69 -8.44 8.17
CA VAL A 27 6.48 -7.73 7.17
C VAL A 27 7.59 -8.66 6.71
N ILE A 28 7.59 -9.04 5.44
CA ILE A 28 8.54 -10.01 4.90
C ILE A 28 9.74 -9.36 4.21
N ALA A 29 9.59 -8.11 3.75
CA ALA A 29 10.65 -7.34 3.10
C ALA A 29 10.26 -5.85 3.03
N PHE A 30 11.17 -5.00 2.57
CA PHE A 30 10.86 -3.67 2.05
C PHE A 30 11.07 -3.68 0.55
N LEU A 31 10.09 -3.21 -0.23
CA LEU A 31 10.20 -3.06 -1.69
C LEU A 31 10.99 -1.81 -2.07
N ASP A 32 10.99 -0.81 -1.20
CA ASP A 32 11.78 0.41 -1.24
C ASP A 32 11.98 0.91 0.20
N ARG A 33 13.20 1.35 0.53
CA ARG A 33 13.53 1.93 1.85
C ARG A 33 14.68 2.90 1.68
N ASP A 34 14.39 4.20 1.72
CA ASP A 34 15.43 5.23 1.75
C ASP A 34 14.99 6.35 2.69
N PRO A 35 15.51 6.39 3.94
CA PRO A 35 15.18 7.42 4.93
C PRO A 35 15.63 8.83 4.52
N SER A 36 16.55 8.95 3.56
CA SER A 36 17.15 10.22 3.13
C SER A 36 16.53 10.77 1.84
N ALA A 37 15.79 9.95 1.10
CA ALA A 37 15.16 10.34 -0.15
C ALA A 37 14.15 11.47 0.06
N GLU A 38 14.35 12.57 -0.66
CA GLU A 38 13.37 13.65 -0.80
C GLU A 38 12.43 13.32 -1.95
N LYS A 39 11.12 13.28 -1.67
CA LYS A 39 10.07 12.98 -2.65
C LYS A 39 8.85 13.87 -2.43
N GLN A 40 8.07 14.03 -3.47
CA GLN A 40 6.74 14.62 -3.39
C GLN A 40 5.72 13.58 -2.92
N PHE A 41 4.97 13.91 -1.89
CA PHE A 41 3.93 13.08 -1.27
C PHE A 41 2.55 13.70 -1.44
N TYR A 42 1.56 12.83 -1.68
CA TYR A 42 0.14 13.13 -1.66
C TYR A 42 -0.39 12.78 -0.27
N THR A 43 -0.75 13.79 0.50
CA THR A 43 -1.32 13.66 1.84
C THR A 43 -2.83 13.68 1.76
N ILE A 44 -3.42 12.49 1.88
CA ILE A 44 -4.86 12.26 1.88
C ILE A 44 -5.38 12.47 3.31
N LYS A 45 -6.33 13.39 3.48
CA LYS A 45 -6.99 13.67 4.76
C LYS A 45 -8.42 13.20 4.72
N THR A 46 -8.87 12.55 5.80
CA THR A 46 -10.23 12.02 5.91
C THR A 46 -11.09 12.83 6.88
N ASP A 47 -12.41 12.60 6.84
CA ASP A 47 -13.39 13.12 7.80
C ASP A 47 -13.22 12.55 9.21
N SER A 48 -12.70 11.33 9.33
CA SER A 48 -12.30 10.70 10.59
C SER A 48 -11.04 11.32 11.23
N GLY A 49 -10.40 12.28 10.55
CA GLY A 49 -9.18 12.96 11.01
C GLY A 49 -7.88 12.22 10.68
N ALA A 50 -7.95 11.05 10.02
CA ALA A 50 -6.80 10.32 9.56
C ALA A 50 -6.05 11.09 8.45
N LYS A 51 -4.73 10.89 8.41
CA LYS A 51 -3.84 11.53 7.43
C LYS A 51 -2.82 10.51 6.95
N LEU A 52 -2.84 10.22 5.65
CA LEU A 52 -1.90 9.30 5.03
C LEU A 52 -1.12 10.02 3.93
N SER A 53 0.21 9.97 4.02
CA SER A 53 1.13 10.53 3.03
C SER A 53 1.80 9.40 2.27
N LEU A 54 1.68 9.42 0.94
CA LEU A 54 2.16 8.38 0.05
C LEU A 54 2.65 9.00 -1.28
N THR A 55 3.49 8.30 -2.02
CA THR A 55 3.95 8.78 -3.34
C THR A 55 2.81 8.71 -4.36
N ALA A 56 2.92 9.50 -5.44
CA ALA A 56 1.89 9.60 -6.47
C ALA A 56 1.39 8.23 -6.99
N ALA A 57 2.34 7.34 -7.28
CA ALA A 57 2.11 6.01 -7.87
C ALA A 57 1.71 4.92 -6.87
N HIS A 58 1.47 5.26 -5.60
CA HIS A 58 1.16 4.28 -4.57
C HIS A 58 -0.35 4.02 -4.50
N LEU A 59 -0.74 2.76 -4.36
CA LEU A 59 -2.14 2.34 -4.55
C LEU A 59 -2.97 2.41 -3.26
N LEU A 60 -4.15 3.00 -3.38
CA LEU A 60 -5.19 3.07 -2.35
C LEU A 60 -6.43 2.28 -2.78
N PHE A 61 -7.18 1.79 -1.79
CA PHE A 61 -8.50 1.19 -2.01
C PHE A 61 -9.57 2.25 -1.79
N VAL A 62 -10.31 2.56 -2.85
CA VAL A 62 -11.32 3.61 -2.85
C VAL A 62 -12.69 3.08 -3.28
N SER A 63 -13.74 3.63 -2.70
CA SER A 63 -15.11 3.52 -3.22
C SER A 63 -15.70 4.91 -3.50
N GLU A 64 -16.74 4.93 -4.31
CA GLU A 64 -17.51 6.12 -4.65
C GLU A 64 -18.88 6.09 -3.96
N GLY A 65 -19.46 7.26 -3.68
CA GLY A 65 -20.80 7.37 -3.13
C GLY A 65 -20.86 7.46 -1.60
N ASN A 66 -21.58 6.53 -0.97
CA ASN A 66 -21.88 6.59 0.45
C ASN A 66 -20.73 6.00 1.29
N CYS A 67 -19.98 6.86 1.99
CA CYS A 67 -18.93 6.42 2.91
C CYS A 67 -19.46 5.91 4.27
N SER A 68 -20.76 5.65 4.41
CA SER A 68 -21.36 5.18 5.67
C SER A 68 -21.45 3.66 5.67
N GLY A 69 -20.73 3.02 6.59
CA GLY A 69 -20.89 1.59 6.85
C GLY A 69 -19.64 0.75 6.63
N PRO A 70 -19.79 -0.59 6.79
CA PRO A 70 -18.71 -1.52 6.55
C PRO A 70 -18.37 -1.59 5.06
N VAL A 71 -17.12 -1.92 4.76
CA VAL A 71 -16.67 -2.12 3.39
C VAL A 71 -17.32 -3.38 2.81
N ALA A 72 -17.97 -3.24 1.65
CA ALA A 72 -18.36 -4.35 0.78
C ALA A 72 -17.34 -4.49 -0.36
N SER A 73 -16.80 -5.70 -0.57
CA SER A 73 -15.71 -5.96 -1.52
C SER A 73 -16.00 -5.54 -2.96
N ALA A 74 -17.25 -5.68 -3.42
CA ALA A 74 -17.67 -5.31 -4.78
C ALA A 74 -17.62 -3.80 -5.09
N GLU A 75 -17.40 -2.94 -4.09
CA GLU A 75 -17.41 -1.48 -4.26
C GLU A 75 -16.01 -0.85 -4.26
N LEU A 76 -14.96 -1.62 -3.95
CA LEU A 76 -13.60 -1.10 -3.90
C LEU A 76 -12.88 -1.19 -5.24
N LYS A 77 -12.25 -0.08 -5.63
CA LYS A 77 -11.30 0.01 -6.74
C LYS A 77 -9.93 0.34 -6.18
N SER A 78 -8.88 -0.17 -6.82
CA SER A 78 -7.53 0.28 -6.56
C SER A 78 -7.22 1.48 -7.46
N VAL A 79 -6.71 2.57 -6.89
CA VAL A 79 -6.33 3.78 -7.63
C VAL A 79 -5.00 4.32 -7.13
N PHE A 80 -4.28 5.05 -7.98
CA PHE A 80 -3.08 5.77 -7.57
C PHE A 80 -3.42 6.94 -6.63
N ALA A 81 -2.49 7.28 -5.74
CA ALA A 81 -2.63 8.41 -4.83
C ALA A 81 -2.86 9.75 -5.55
N SER A 82 -2.26 9.91 -6.73
CA SER A 82 -2.46 11.07 -7.61
C SER A 82 -3.90 11.23 -8.10
N ASP A 83 -4.62 10.13 -8.20
CA ASP A 83 -5.93 10.06 -8.83
C ASP A 83 -7.07 10.07 -7.79
N VAL A 84 -6.73 10.09 -6.50
CA VAL A 84 -7.70 10.22 -5.41
C VAL A 84 -8.28 11.64 -5.40
N LEU A 85 -9.61 11.71 -5.37
CA LEU A 85 -10.37 12.95 -5.37
C LEU A 85 -11.09 13.17 -4.03
N PRO A 86 -11.25 14.43 -3.58
CA PRO A 86 -12.12 14.73 -2.45
C PRO A 86 -13.54 14.24 -2.71
N GLY A 87 -14.18 13.71 -1.69
CA GLY A 87 -15.52 13.11 -1.77
C GLY A 87 -15.53 11.60 -1.96
N GLN A 88 -14.46 11.00 -2.51
CA GLN A 88 -14.27 9.54 -2.51
C GLN A 88 -14.08 9.00 -1.09
N CYS A 89 -14.25 7.69 -0.92
CA CYS A 89 -14.12 7.02 0.36
C CYS A 89 -12.88 6.13 0.35
N VAL A 90 -12.00 6.25 1.35
CA VAL A 90 -10.89 5.31 1.58
C VAL A 90 -11.25 4.32 2.67
N VAL A 91 -10.62 3.15 2.66
CA VAL A 91 -10.79 2.18 3.75
C VAL A 91 -9.94 2.57 4.96
N SER A 92 -10.58 2.63 6.12
CA SER A 92 -9.97 2.91 7.42
C SER A 92 -10.18 1.75 8.39
N THR A 93 -9.29 1.66 9.38
CA THR A 93 -9.35 0.64 10.43
C THR A 93 -10.04 1.13 11.69
N ARG A 94 -10.71 0.20 12.38
CA ARG A 94 -11.16 0.36 13.77
C ARG A 94 -10.36 -0.52 14.74
N GLY A 95 -9.31 -1.19 14.25
CA GLY A 95 -8.47 -2.13 15.01
C GLY A 95 -8.48 -3.55 14.45
N ALA A 96 -7.67 -4.41 15.07
CA ALA A 96 -7.55 -5.83 14.71
C ALA A 96 -8.87 -6.59 14.94
N GLY A 97 -9.18 -7.54 14.06
CA GLY A 97 -10.39 -8.35 14.07
C GLY A 97 -11.65 -7.59 13.64
N GLN A 98 -11.56 -6.30 13.32
CA GLN A 98 -12.68 -5.48 12.87
C GLN A 98 -12.69 -5.35 11.36
N GLN A 99 -13.90 -5.31 10.79
CA GLN A 99 -14.12 -5.02 9.39
C GLN A 99 -13.63 -3.61 9.02
N GLY A 100 -13.17 -3.46 7.78
CA GLY A 100 -12.96 -2.16 7.12
C GLY A 100 -14.16 -1.23 7.29
N HIS A 101 -13.90 0.05 7.52
CA HIS A 101 -14.92 1.10 7.48
C HIS A 101 -14.50 2.21 6.52
N LEU A 102 -15.45 2.76 5.78
CA LEU A 102 -15.19 3.82 4.81
C LEU A 102 -14.98 5.18 5.51
N SER A 103 -14.02 5.97 5.06
CA SER A 103 -13.82 7.35 5.54
C SER A 103 -13.70 8.28 4.35
N ARG A 104 -14.44 9.38 4.38
CA ARG A 104 -14.50 10.29 3.24
C ARG A 104 -13.22 11.09 3.15
N VAL A 105 -12.63 11.15 1.96
CA VAL A 105 -11.53 12.06 1.66
C VAL A 105 -12.06 13.48 1.66
N THR A 106 -11.56 14.30 2.59
CA THR A 106 -11.96 15.72 2.72
C THR A 106 -11.01 16.63 1.97
N ARG A 107 -9.74 16.25 1.85
CA ARG A 107 -8.70 17.07 1.23
C ARG A 107 -7.50 16.24 0.80
N ILE A 108 -6.89 16.65 -0.31
CA ILE A 108 -5.56 16.21 -0.74
C ILE A 108 -4.61 17.40 -0.63
N GLN A 109 -3.41 17.17 -0.13
CA GLN A 109 -2.31 18.14 -0.11
C GLN A 109 -1.06 17.53 -0.69
N ILE A 110 -0.36 18.29 -1.50
CA ILE A 110 0.93 17.89 -2.05
C ILE A 110 2.02 18.59 -1.25
N GLN A 111 2.99 17.82 -0.75
CA GLN A 111 4.13 18.34 0.00
C GLN A 111 5.38 17.54 -0.33
N GLU A 112 6.54 18.19 -0.31
CA GLU A 112 7.82 17.47 -0.28
C GLU A 112 8.11 17.01 1.14
N ASP A 113 8.58 15.77 1.27
CA ASP A 113 8.99 15.20 2.55
C ASP A 113 10.16 14.23 2.36
N LYS A 114 10.78 13.83 3.46
CA LYS A 114 11.90 12.89 3.49
C LYS A 114 11.47 11.52 3.96
N GLY A 115 12.07 10.51 3.32
CA GLY A 115 11.95 9.13 3.72
C GLY A 115 10.87 8.39 2.94
N VAL A 116 11.28 7.36 2.21
CA VAL A 116 10.36 6.40 1.56
C VAL A 116 10.49 5.03 2.21
N PHE A 117 9.34 4.42 2.47
CA PHE A 117 9.23 3.10 3.11
C PHE A 117 8.07 2.34 2.48
N ALA A 118 8.37 1.26 1.77
CA ALA A 118 7.37 0.38 1.15
C ALA A 118 7.47 -1.03 1.76
N PRO A 119 6.98 -1.24 3.00
CA PRO A 119 7.00 -2.56 3.62
C PRO A 119 6.07 -3.51 2.86
N LEU A 120 6.56 -4.71 2.56
CA LEU A 120 5.77 -5.80 1.99
C LEU A 120 5.29 -6.71 3.11
N THR A 121 3.98 -6.82 3.27
CA THR A 121 3.38 -7.80 4.20
C THR A 121 3.02 -9.10 3.49
N ARG A 122 2.82 -10.19 4.24
CA ARG A 122 2.30 -11.46 3.69
C ARG A 122 0.98 -11.31 2.93
N HIS A 123 0.11 -10.38 3.37
CA HIS A 123 -1.20 -10.15 2.76
C HIS A 123 -1.17 -9.07 1.66
N GLY A 124 -0.02 -8.41 1.45
CA GLY A 124 0.14 -7.40 0.38
C GLY A 124 -0.60 -6.09 0.63
N THR A 125 -1.18 -5.91 1.81
CA THR A 125 -1.78 -4.65 2.28
C THR A 125 -1.13 -4.21 3.59
N VAL A 126 -1.23 -2.92 3.90
CA VAL A 126 -0.71 -2.35 5.15
C VAL A 126 -1.60 -1.20 5.61
N VAL A 127 -1.81 -1.12 6.92
CA VAL A 127 -2.53 -0.01 7.55
C VAL A 127 -1.52 1.00 8.07
N VAL A 128 -1.63 2.24 7.58
CA VAL A 128 -0.74 3.34 7.94
C VAL A 128 -1.59 4.52 8.38
N ASN A 129 -1.31 5.06 9.57
CA ASN A 129 -2.07 6.16 10.17
C ASN A 129 -3.60 5.94 10.14
N GLY A 130 -4.03 4.69 10.30
CA GLY A 130 -5.43 4.31 10.33
C GLY A 130 -6.09 4.03 8.97
N VAL A 131 -5.37 4.19 7.85
CA VAL A 131 -5.87 3.99 6.49
C VAL A 131 -5.24 2.74 5.87
N VAL A 132 -6.05 1.91 5.20
CA VAL A 132 -5.59 0.71 4.49
C VAL A 132 -5.04 1.12 3.12
N SER A 133 -3.87 0.60 2.78
CA SER A 133 -3.19 0.83 1.51
C SER A 133 -2.59 -0.48 0.98
N SER A 134 -2.28 -0.49 -0.31
CA SER A 134 -1.50 -1.56 -0.91
C SER A 134 -0.04 -1.50 -0.43
N CYS A 135 0.67 -2.64 -0.43
CA CYS A 135 2.14 -2.63 -0.33
C CYS A 135 2.84 -2.26 -1.66
N TYR A 136 2.12 -2.12 -2.77
CA TYR A 136 2.67 -1.97 -4.12
C TYR A 136 2.47 -0.55 -4.66
N ALA A 137 3.38 -0.17 -5.56
CA ALA A 137 3.34 1.07 -6.32
C ALA A 137 3.69 0.79 -7.80
N ALA A 138 3.42 1.76 -8.68
CA ALA A 138 3.83 1.82 -10.09
C ALA A 138 3.08 0.94 -11.12
N VAL A 139 2.23 0.00 -10.70
CA VAL A 139 1.35 -0.76 -11.63
C VAL A 139 -0.10 -0.55 -11.22
N ASP A 140 -0.95 -0.17 -12.17
CA ASP A 140 -2.38 0.19 -11.95
C ASP A 140 -3.24 -0.95 -11.37
N GLN A 141 -2.72 -2.17 -11.35
CA GLN A 141 -3.41 -3.37 -10.90
C GLN A 141 -2.72 -4.01 -9.69
N HIS A 142 -3.26 -3.71 -8.50
CA HIS A 142 -2.86 -4.34 -7.24
C HIS A 142 -2.75 -5.87 -7.35
N TRP A 143 -3.73 -6.51 -7.99
CA TRP A 143 -3.76 -7.96 -8.14
C TRP A 143 -2.58 -8.50 -8.96
N LEU A 144 -2.18 -7.77 -10.01
CA LEU A 144 -1.06 -8.15 -10.87
C LEU A 144 0.26 -8.02 -10.11
N ALA A 145 0.46 -6.89 -9.42
CA ALA A 145 1.61 -6.74 -8.53
C ALA A 145 1.61 -7.82 -7.45
N HIS A 146 0.46 -8.12 -6.84
CA HIS A 146 0.33 -9.17 -5.85
C HIS A 146 0.68 -10.56 -6.39
N TRP A 147 0.31 -10.90 -7.63
CA TRP A 147 0.74 -12.17 -8.23
C TRP A 147 2.24 -12.19 -8.51
N VAL A 148 2.76 -11.09 -9.07
CA VAL A 148 4.15 -10.95 -9.46
C VAL A 148 5.10 -11.05 -8.26
N PHE A 149 4.71 -10.54 -7.09
CA PHE A 149 5.49 -10.71 -5.85
C PHE A 149 5.24 -12.04 -5.12
N GLY A 150 4.43 -12.95 -5.66
CA GLY A 150 4.13 -14.27 -5.11
C GLY A 150 5.36 -15.16 -4.85
N PRO A 151 6.34 -15.28 -5.78
CA PRO A 151 7.55 -16.07 -5.56
C PRO A 151 8.36 -15.61 -4.33
N LEU A 152 8.40 -14.30 -4.07
CA LEU A 152 9.08 -13.75 -2.89
C LEU A 152 8.41 -14.20 -1.59
N ARG A 153 7.08 -14.27 -1.56
CA ARG A 153 6.33 -14.76 -0.38
C ARG A 153 6.63 -16.23 -0.10
N VAL A 154 6.70 -17.05 -1.15
CA VAL A 154 7.04 -18.48 -1.02
C VAL A 154 8.48 -18.64 -0.51
N LEU A 155 9.45 -17.90 -1.06
CA LEU A 155 10.84 -17.97 -0.60
C LEU A 155 11.00 -17.53 0.87
N SER A 156 10.27 -16.49 1.30
CA SER A 156 10.25 -16.05 2.71
C SER A 156 9.63 -17.08 3.65
N SER A 157 8.74 -17.96 3.16
CA SER A 157 8.09 -18.99 3.97
C SER A 157 9.01 -20.18 4.28
N TRP A 158 10.10 -20.36 3.52
CA TRP A 158 11.04 -21.48 3.68
C TRP A 158 12.24 -21.19 4.61
N GLY A 159 12.17 -20.12 5.40
CA GLY A 159 13.17 -19.81 6.43
C GLY A 159 14.40 -19.03 5.92
N GLY A 160 14.41 -18.59 4.67
CA GLY A 160 15.40 -17.64 4.18
C GLY A 160 15.00 -16.21 4.54
N THR A 161 15.78 -15.53 5.38
CA THR A 161 15.74 -14.07 5.43
C THR A 161 16.05 -13.55 4.03
N VAL A 162 15.03 -13.13 3.28
CA VAL A 162 15.22 -12.54 1.96
C VAL A 162 15.81 -11.14 2.18
N GLY A 163 17.14 -11.09 2.30
CA GLY A 163 18.00 -9.90 2.27
C GLY A 163 17.62 -8.78 3.24
N HIS A 164 18.47 -8.54 4.25
CA HIS A 164 18.54 -7.23 4.88
C HIS A 164 18.88 -6.19 3.81
N GLN A 165 17.89 -5.44 3.34
CA GLN A 165 18.16 -4.26 2.52
C GLN A 165 18.30 -3.05 3.44
N ALA A 166 19.49 -2.48 3.44
CA ALA A 166 19.81 -1.30 4.25
C ALA A 166 19.24 -0.02 3.63
N VAL A 167 19.34 0.17 2.31
CA VAL A 167 18.84 1.35 1.58
C VAL A 167 18.53 1.00 0.11
N GLY A 168 17.45 1.54 -0.45
CA GLY A 168 17.08 1.50 -1.87
C GLY A 168 15.92 0.56 -2.23
N ILE A 169 15.65 0.43 -3.54
CA ILE A 169 14.63 -0.46 -4.12
C ILE A 169 15.09 -1.92 -4.05
N HIS A 170 14.16 -2.83 -3.71
CA HIS A 170 14.44 -4.26 -3.67
C HIS A 170 14.90 -4.80 -5.02
N TRP A 171 15.94 -5.64 -5.03
CA TRP A 171 16.52 -6.18 -6.26
C TRP A 171 15.45 -6.82 -7.16
N TYR A 172 14.46 -7.46 -6.53
CA TYR A 172 13.33 -8.05 -7.24
C TYR A 172 12.38 -6.99 -7.79
N SER A 173 12.07 -5.94 -7.04
CA SER A 173 11.30 -4.79 -7.53
C SER A 173 11.99 -4.12 -8.72
N SER A 174 13.32 -3.95 -8.65
CA SER A 174 14.13 -3.40 -9.76
C SER A 174 14.09 -4.30 -11.00
N LEU A 175 14.19 -5.62 -10.82
CA LEU A 175 14.06 -6.59 -11.89
C LEU A 175 12.66 -6.54 -12.53
N LEU A 176 11.61 -6.48 -11.72
CA LEU A 176 10.24 -6.42 -12.21
C LEU A 176 9.94 -5.10 -12.92
N HIS A 177 10.42 -3.98 -12.41
CA HIS A 177 10.28 -2.69 -13.09
C HIS A 177 10.99 -2.71 -14.45
N TRP A 178 12.20 -3.30 -14.51
CA TRP A 178 12.93 -3.48 -15.77
C TRP A 178 12.21 -4.40 -16.76
N VAL A 179 11.61 -5.50 -16.29
CA VAL A 179 10.81 -6.40 -17.15
C VAL A 179 9.49 -5.73 -17.58
N GLY A 180 8.80 -5.06 -16.66
CA GLY A 180 7.52 -4.40 -16.90
C GLY A 180 7.63 -3.31 -17.96
N THR A 181 8.61 -2.41 -17.83
CA THR A 181 8.89 -1.34 -18.82
C THR A 181 9.29 -1.86 -20.21
N ARG A 182 9.62 -3.16 -20.35
CA ARG A 182 9.98 -3.80 -21.63
C ARG A 182 8.83 -4.57 -22.28
N VAL A 183 7.78 -4.92 -21.54
CA VAL A 183 6.75 -5.90 -21.97
C VAL A 183 5.32 -5.34 -21.90
N LEU A 184 5.06 -4.40 -20.98
CA LEU A 184 3.72 -3.86 -20.74
C LEU A 184 3.58 -2.45 -21.36
N ASP A 185 2.37 -2.12 -21.80
CA ASP A 185 2.05 -0.83 -22.43
C ASP A 185 2.34 0.33 -21.45
N PRO A 186 3.04 1.41 -21.85
CA PRO A 186 3.39 2.53 -20.98
C PRO A 186 2.18 3.22 -20.31
N THR A 187 0.96 2.99 -20.80
CA THR A 187 -0.27 3.49 -20.18
C THR A 187 -0.63 2.86 -18.83
N HIS A 188 -0.01 1.72 -18.47
CA HIS A 188 -0.25 1.02 -17.18
C HIS A 188 0.74 1.38 -16.05
N PHE A 189 1.71 2.26 -16.34
CA PHE A 189 2.75 2.65 -15.39
C PHE A 189 2.66 4.14 -15.05
N HIS A 190 3.03 4.45 -13.80
CA HIS A 190 3.16 5.81 -13.28
C HIS A 190 4.63 6.09 -12.94
#